data_AF-A0A4R8XXC7-F1
#
_entry.id   AF-A0A4R8XXC7-F1
#
_cell.length_a   1.000
_cell.length_b   1.000
_cell.length_c   1.000
_cell.angle_alpha   90.00
_cell.angle_beta   90.00
_cell.angle_gamma   90.00
#
_symmetry.space_group_name_H-M   'P 1'
#
loop_
_entity.id
_entity.type
_entity.pdbx_description
1 polymer ?
#
loop_
_entity_poly.entity_id
_entity_poly.type
_entity_poly.pdbx_seq_one_letter_code
_entity_poly.pdbx_strand_id
1 'polypeptide(L)'
;MSVDSIYRHIRSHLAQDVRAALRGSQGLSTSDMIQRLADVANDALHARRAALEAGHTQNSLRAGDAELRALTVLLGRFGIDDLELIDQLKAGETLARAVGQATTRNPAIGTEVATRLRLLGDSQTADALERHAAVAAGSNPEMKEVTE
;
A
#
# COMPACT_ATOMS: atom_id res chain seq x y z
N MET A 1 3.30 34.59 15.34
CA MET A 1 3.92 33.93 14.16
C MET A 1 2.94 32.88 13.66
N SER A 2 2.56 32.91 12.37
CA SER A 2 1.46 32.08 11.84
C SER A 2 1.96 30.69 11.41
N VAL A 3 1.18 29.64 11.67
CA VAL A 3 1.47 28.27 11.23
C VAL A 3 1.67 28.19 9.70
N ASP A 4 1.01 29.08 8.95
CA ASP A 4 1.12 29.17 7.48
C ASP A 4 2.52 29.65 7.02
N SER A 5 3.21 30.50 7.79
CA SER A 5 4.58 30.93 7.44
C SER A 5 5.60 29.81 7.68
N ILE A 6 5.38 28.95 8.68
CA ILE A 6 6.21 27.77 8.92
C ILE A 6 5.99 26.74 7.82
N TYR A 7 4.74 26.50 7.40
CA TYR A 7 4.43 25.54 6.34
C TYR A 7 5.01 25.95 4.99
N ARG A 8 4.96 27.24 4.63
CA ARG A 8 5.57 27.77 3.39
C ARG A 8 7.09 27.70 3.43
N HIS A 9 7.71 28.00 4.57
CA HIS A 9 9.16 27.96 4.74
C HIS A 9 9.70 26.54 4.67
N ILE A 10 9.04 25.59 5.35
CA ILE A 10 9.36 24.16 5.27
C ILE A 10 9.20 23.66 3.83
N ARG A 11 8.11 24.03 3.15
CA ARG A 11 7.85 23.62 1.76
C ARG A 11 8.86 24.21 0.77
N SER A 12 9.27 25.47 0.94
CA SER A 12 10.24 26.11 0.06
C SER A 12 11.64 25.54 0.24
N HIS A 13 12.06 25.29 1.48
CA HIS A 13 13.37 24.73 1.78
C HIS A 13 13.46 23.24 1.43
N LEU A 14 12.47 22.41 1.79
CA LEU A 14 12.42 21.01 1.34
C LEU A 14 12.42 20.90 -0.18
N ALA A 15 11.67 21.76 -0.89
CA ALA A 15 11.68 21.74 -2.34
C ALA A 15 13.05 22.13 -2.93
N GLN A 16 13.80 23.00 -2.26
CA GLN A 16 15.14 23.40 -2.67
C GLN A 16 16.17 22.29 -2.42
N ASP A 17 16.11 21.64 -1.27
CA ASP A 17 17.00 20.54 -0.89
C ASP A 17 16.72 19.28 -1.71
N VAL A 18 15.45 18.97 -1.97
CA VAL A 18 15.04 17.88 -2.87
C VAL A 18 15.49 18.17 -4.30
N ARG A 19 15.36 19.41 -4.78
CA ARG A 19 15.89 19.80 -6.11
C ARG A 19 17.42 19.78 -6.16
N ALA A 20 18.10 20.15 -5.09
CA ALA A 20 19.56 20.10 -5.00
C ALA A 20 20.07 18.66 -4.99
N ALA A 21 19.39 17.77 -4.24
CA ALA A 21 19.66 16.33 -4.25
C ALA A 21 19.41 15.71 -5.64
N LEU A 22 18.34 16.11 -6.33
CA LEU A 22 18.03 15.69 -7.71
C LEU A 22 19.02 16.25 -8.75
N ARG A 23 19.66 17.41 -8.50
CA ARG A 23 20.74 17.92 -9.34
C ARG A 23 22.08 17.25 -9.05
N GLY A 24 22.33 16.88 -7.79
CA GLY A 24 23.47 16.06 -7.38
C GLY A 24 23.43 14.64 -7.94
N SER A 25 22.25 14.15 -8.34
CA SER A 25 22.07 12.85 -8.98
C SER A 25 22.29 12.83 -10.50
N GLN A 26 22.86 13.89 -11.09
CA GLN A 26 23.23 13.92 -12.53
C GLN A 26 24.31 12.89 -12.93
N GLY A 27 24.74 12.01 -12.03
CA GLY A 27 25.61 10.87 -12.31
C GLY A 27 25.07 9.51 -11.86
N LEU A 28 23.80 9.39 -11.42
CA LEU A 28 23.26 8.06 -11.13
C LEU A 28 23.11 7.29 -12.44
N SER A 29 23.88 6.23 -12.59
CA SER A 29 23.74 5.34 -13.73
C SER A 29 22.32 4.77 -13.73
N THR A 30 21.80 4.40 -14.90
CA THR A 30 20.49 3.72 -14.98
C THR A 30 20.48 2.46 -14.09
N SER A 31 21.63 1.80 -13.93
CA SER A 31 21.81 0.68 -13.01
C SER A 31 21.59 1.05 -11.55
N ASP A 32 22.09 2.21 -11.10
CA ASP A 32 21.94 2.64 -9.70
C ASP A 32 20.48 3.00 -9.36
N MET A 33 19.75 3.56 -10.33
CA MET A 33 18.31 3.82 -10.16
C MET A 33 17.49 2.53 -10.12
N ILE A 34 17.83 1.56 -10.97
CA ILE A 34 17.20 0.23 -10.96
C ILE A 34 17.46 -0.47 -9.62
N GLN A 35 18.72 -0.46 -9.14
CA GLN A 35 19.08 -1.04 -7.85
C GLN A 35 18.28 -0.39 -6.72
N ARG A 36 18.22 0.94 -6.68
CA ARG A 36 17.41 1.66 -5.68
C ARG A 36 15.93 1.32 -5.74
N LEU A 37 15.35 1.14 -6.93
CA LEU A 37 13.95 0.74 -7.07
C LEU A 37 13.72 -0.69 -6.58
N ALA A 38 14.66 -1.61 -6.85
CA ALA A 38 14.62 -2.98 -6.34
C ALA A 38 14.74 -3.01 -4.81
N ASP A 39 15.65 -2.20 -4.25
CA ASP A 39 15.81 -2.06 -2.80
C ASP A 39 14.53 -1.52 -2.16
N VAL A 40 13.90 -0.49 -2.74
CA VAL A 40 12.61 0.06 -2.26
C VAL A 40 11.49 -0.98 -2.32
N ALA A 41 11.42 -1.78 -3.39
CA ALA A 41 10.42 -2.85 -3.49
C ALA A 41 10.64 -3.91 -2.40
N ASN A 42 11.89 -4.29 -2.15
CA ASN A 42 12.24 -5.27 -1.12
C ASN A 42 11.96 -4.75 0.30
N ASP A 43 12.30 -3.49 0.58
CA ASP A 43 12.00 -2.83 1.85
C ASP A 43 10.48 -2.74 2.10
N ALA A 44 9.71 -2.42 1.06
CA ALA A 44 8.26 -2.38 1.13
C ALA A 44 7.66 -3.77 1.41
N LEU A 45 8.18 -4.83 0.78
CA LEU A 45 7.80 -6.21 1.08
C LEU A 45 8.11 -6.60 2.53
N HIS A 46 9.31 -6.27 3.03
CA HIS A 46 9.70 -6.53 4.42
C HIS A 46 8.81 -5.78 5.40
N ALA A 47 8.54 -4.49 5.15
CA ALA A 47 7.65 -3.67 5.96
C ALA A 47 6.22 -4.22 5.97
N ARG A 48 5.74 -4.71 4.82
CA ARG A 48 4.42 -5.36 4.71
C ARG A 48 4.33 -6.61 5.58
N ARG A 49 5.33 -7.50 5.49
CA ARG A 49 5.38 -8.74 6.30
C ARG A 49 5.44 -8.44 7.79
N ALA A 50 6.30 -7.51 8.21
CA ALA A 50 6.41 -7.11 9.61
C ALA A 50 5.09 -6.48 10.13
N ALA A 51 4.44 -5.64 9.32
CA ALA A 51 3.16 -5.04 9.67
C ALA A 51 2.03 -6.09 9.75
N LEU A 52 2.05 -7.10 8.89
CA LEU A 52 1.13 -8.24 9.00
C LEU A 52 1.40 -9.03 10.28
N GLU A 53 2.64 -9.41 10.58
CA GLU A 53 2.95 -10.16 11.80
C GLU A 53 2.55 -9.39 13.07
N ALA A 54 2.71 -8.06 13.08
CA ALA A 54 2.29 -7.19 14.17
C ALA A 54 0.78 -6.86 14.21
N GLY A 55 -0.01 -7.35 13.26
CA GLY A 55 -1.45 -7.07 13.18
C GLY A 55 -1.81 -5.64 12.75
N HIS A 56 -0.86 -4.87 12.22
CA HIS A 56 -1.05 -3.51 11.75
C HIS A 56 -1.52 -3.46 10.28
N THR A 57 -2.77 -3.84 10.05
CA THR A 57 -3.36 -4.00 8.71
C THR A 57 -3.22 -2.77 7.81
N GLN A 58 -3.48 -1.55 8.33
CA GLN A 58 -3.34 -0.33 7.52
C GLN A 58 -1.90 -0.08 7.04
N ASN A 59 -0.91 -0.38 7.89
CA ASN A 59 0.50 -0.22 7.52
C ASN A 59 0.91 -1.27 6.50
N SER A 60 0.40 -2.51 6.63
CA SER A 60 0.58 -3.54 5.61
C SER A 60 0.03 -3.12 4.25
N LEU A 61 -1.18 -2.56 4.21
CA LEU A 61 -1.79 -2.09 2.95
C LEU A 61 -0.96 -0.98 2.31
N ARG A 62 -0.51 0.00 3.11
CA ARG A 62 0.35 1.10 2.62
C ARG A 62 1.70 0.61 2.11
N ALA A 63 2.30 -0.37 2.78
CA ALA A 63 3.55 -0.97 2.34
C ALA A 63 3.36 -1.76 1.03
N GLY A 64 2.26 -2.51 0.90
CA GLY A 64 1.89 -3.19 -0.35
C GLY A 64 1.67 -2.21 -1.52
N ASP A 65 1.02 -1.08 -1.29
CA ASP A 65 0.87 -0.01 -2.29
C ASP A 65 2.23 0.54 -2.77
N ALA A 66 3.20 0.67 -1.87
CA ALA A 66 4.54 1.16 -2.19
C ALA A 66 5.33 0.14 -3.02
N GLU A 67 5.24 -1.14 -2.64
CA GLU A 67 5.82 -2.28 -3.37
C GLU A 67 5.29 -2.33 -4.81
N LEU A 68 3.97 -2.28 -4.98
CA LEU A 68 3.33 -2.38 -6.30
C LEU A 68 3.73 -1.21 -7.22
N ARG A 69 3.83 0.00 -6.69
CA ARG A 69 4.31 1.16 -7.46
C ARG A 69 5.76 1.00 -7.90
N ALA A 70 6.64 0.55 -7.02
CA ALA A 70 8.04 0.32 -7.35
C ALA A 70 8.19 -0.75 -8.45
N LEU A 71 7.45 -1.86 -8.32
CA LEU A 71 7.42 -2.92 -9.34
C LEU A 71 6.87 -2.44 -10.67
N THR A 72 5.80 -1.64 -10.68
CA THR A 72 5.23 -1.08 -11.91
C THR A 72 6.25 -0.20 -12.66
N VAL A 73 7.01 0.62 -11.93
CA VAL A 73 8.07 1.45 -12.50
C VAL A 73 9.23 0.59 -13.04
N LEU A 74 9.62 -0.47 -12.33
CA LEU A 74 10.65 -1.41 -12.78
C LEU A 74 10.22 -2.12 -14.08
N LEU A 75 9.00 -2.66 -14.11
CA LEU A 75 8.44 -3.35 -15.29
C LEU A 75 8.45 -2.45 -16.53
N GLY A 76 7.91 -1.23 -16.41
CA GLY A 76 7.91 -0.26 -17.50
C GLY A 76 9.31 0.18 -17.94
N ARG A 77 10.32 0.16 -17.06
CA ARG A 77 11.69 0.52 -17.42
C ARG A 77 12.46 -0.60 -18.11
N PHE A 78 12.17 -1.85 -17.78
CA PHE A 78 12.78 -3.02 -18.42
C PHE A 78 12.17 -3.35 -19.78
N GLY A 79 11.19 -2.57 -20.27
CA GLY A 79 10.47 -2.88 -21.49
C GLY A 79 9.69 -4.19 -21.37
N ILE A 80 9.33 -4.57 -20.14
CA ILE A 80 8.34 -5.61 -19.90
C ILE A 80 6.98 -4.93 -20.16
N ASP A 81 6.74 -4.67 -21.45
CA ASP A 81 5.53 -4.07 -22.01
C ASP A 81 4.42 -5.13 -22.15
N ASP A 82 4.36 -6.03 -21.18
CA ASP A 82 3.16 -6.81 -20.97
C ASP A 82 2.13 -5.85 -20.35
N LEU A 83 1.56 -5.00 -21.21
CA LEU A 83 0.52 -4.03 -20.86
C LEU A 83 -0.62 -4.72 -20.13
N GLU A 84 -0.87 -5.99 -20.44
CA GLU A 84 -1.84 -6.83 -19.76
C GLU A 84 -1.44 -7.06 -18.28
N LEU A 85 -0.16 -7.38 -18.00
CA LEU A 85 0.31 -7.52 -16.62
C LEU A 85 0.20 -6.20 -15.82
N ILE A 86 0.56 -5.06 -16.42
CA ILE A 86 0.45 -3.75 -15.76
C ILE A 86 -1.01 -3.41 -15.47
N ASP A 87 -1.92 -3.67 -16.41
CA ASP A 87 -3.34 -3.42 -16.23
C ASP A 87 -3.97 -4.40 -15.24
N GLN A 88 -3.54 -5.65 -15.21
CA GLN A 88 -3.92 -6.64 -14.18
C GLN A 88 -3.47 -6.20 -12.78
N LEU A 89 -2.25 -5.67 -12.63
CA LEU A 89 -1.76 -5.14 -11.35
C LEU A 89 -2.59 -3.94 -10.87
N LYS A 90 -2.91 -3.00 -11.76
CA LYS A 90 -3.77 -1.84 -11.44
C LYS A 90 -5.20 -2.26 -11.11
N ALA A 91 -5.74 -3.24 -11.83
CA ALA A 91 -7.06 -3.80 -11.57
C ALA A 91 -7.09 -4.49 -10.20
N GLY A 92 -6.06 -5.26 -9.87
CA GLY A 92 -5.89 -5.90 -8.57
C GLY A 92 -5.79 -4.88 -7.43
N GLU A 93 -5.01 -3.82 -7.60
CA GLU A 93 -4.91 -2.72 -6.63
C GLU A 93 -6.27 -2.03 -6.41
N THR A 94 -6.98 -1.71 -7.49
CA THR A 94 -8.29 -1.05 -7.44
C THR A 94 -9.32 -1.94 -6.73
N LEU A 95 -9.32 -3.24 -7.03
CA LEU A 95 -10.18 -4.21 -6.37
C LEU A 95 -9.85 -4.33 -4.88
N ALA A 96 -8.57 -4.46 -4.52
CA ALA A 96 -8.13 -4.55 -3.12
C ALA A 96 -8.57 -3.31 -2.30
N ARG A 97 -8.43 -2.10 -2.88
CA ARG A 97 -8.92 -0.87 -2.25
C ARG A 97 -10.43 -0.88 -2.09
N ALA A 98 -11.19 -1.27 -3.12
CA ALA A 98 -12.64 -1.30 -3.08
C ALA A 98 -13.15 -2.30 -2.02
N VAL A 99 -12.57 -3.50 -1.96
CA VAL A 99 -12.88 -4.51 -0.93
C VAL A 99 -12.53 -4.00 0.47
N GLY A 100 -11.36 -3.38 0.64
CA GLY A 100 -10.96 -2.78 1.91
C GLY A 100 -11.94 -1.69 2.39
N GLN A 101 -12.39 -0.82 1.48
CA GLN A 101 -13.39 0.22 1.79
C GLN A 101 -14.76 -0.38 2.11
N ALA A 102 -15.21 -1.38 1.35
CA ALA A 102 -16.46 -2.08 1.62
C ALA A 102 -16.45 -2.78 2.98
N THR A 103 -15.32 -3.42 3.32
CA THR A 103 -15.11 -4.09 4.61
C THR A 103 -15.14 -3.10 5.78
N THR A 104 -14.56 -1.91 5.62
CA THR A 104 -14.63 -0.87 6.66
C THR A 104 -16.07 -0.43 6.93
N ARG A 105 -16.93 -0.36 5.91
CA ARG A 105 -18.35 0.02 6.06
C ARG A 105 -19.21 -1.13 6.57
N ASN A 106 -18.94 -2.35 6.11
CA ASN A 106 -19.64 -3.56 6.50
C ASN A 106 -18.64 -4.71 6.66
N PRO A 107 -18.23 -5.01 7.90
CA PRO A 107 -17.26 -6.06 8.18
C PRO A 107 -17.64 -7.45 7.65
N ALA A 108 -18.94 -7.77 7.54
CA ALA A 108 -19.40 -9.05 7.03
C ALA A 108 -18.96 -9.30 5.58
N ILE A 109 -18.80 -8.24 4.77
CA ILE A 109 -18.27 -8.36 3.41
C ILE A 109 -16.83 -8.88 3.43
N GLY A 110 -15.99 -8.37 4.35
CA GLY A 110 -14.61 -8.82 4.49
C GLY A 110 -14.52 -10.28 4.90
N THR A 111 -15.38 -10.73 5.82
CA THR A 111 -15.45 -12.14 6.26
C THR A 111 -15.90 -13.08 5.14
N GLU A 112 -16.91 -12.70 4.35
CA GLU A 112 -17.36 -13.53 3.22
C GLU A 112 -16.28 -13.62 2.14
N VAL A 113 -15.64 -12.49 1.78
CA VAL A 113 -14.54 -12.50 0.79
C VAL A 113 -13.35 -13.32 1.29
N ALA A 114 -13.00 -13.24 2.57
CA ALA A 114 -11.94 -14.07 3.15
C ALA A 114 -12.27 -15.56 3.10
N THR A 115 -13.53 -15.93 3.36
CA THR A 115 -14.01 -17.31 3.22
C THR A 115 -13.82 -17.81 1.79
N ARG A 116 -14.17 -17.00 0.79
CA ARG A 116 -13.96 -17.35 -0.62
C ARG A 116 -12.48 -17.47 -0.98
N LEU A 117 -11.63 -16.58 -0.48
CA LEU A 117 -10.18 -16.63 -0.71
C LEU A 117 -9.55 -17.92 -0.15
N ARG A 118 -9.98 -18.37 1.03
CA ARG A 118 -9.54 -19.68 1.58
C ARG A 118 -9.96 -20.85 0.70
N LEU A 119 -11.18 -20.85 0.19
CA LEU A 119 -11.65 -21.90 -0.71
C LEU A 119 -10.84 -21.94 -2.02
N LEU A 120 -10.29 -20.81 -2.44
CA LEU A 120 -9.41 -20.69 -3.60
C LEU A 120 -7.92 -20.96 -3.26
N GLY A 121 -7.59 -21.25 -2.01
CA GLY A 121 -6.24 -21.56 -1.55
C GLY A 121 -5.38 -20.35 -1.15
N ASP A 122 -5.93 -19.13 -1.16
CA ASP A 122 -5.22 -17.91 -0.73
C ASP A 122 -5.50 -17.60 0.75
N SER A 123 -4.87 -18.40 1.63
CA SER A 123 -4.99 -18.25 3.08
C SER A 123 -4.39 -16.94 3.59
N GLN A 124 -3.29 -16.47 3.00
CA GLN A 124 -2.60 -15.28 3.47
C GLN A 124 -3.44 -14.02 3.29
N THR A 125 -4.05 -13.86 2.11
CA THR A 125 -4.93 -12.71 1.84
C THR A 125 -6.22 -12.81 2.64
N ALA A 126 -6.77 -14.02 2.80
CA ALA A 126 -7.93 -14.25 3.66
C ALA A 126 -7.67 -13.80 5.11
N ASP A 127 -6.55 -14.20 5.70
CA ASP A 127 -6.19 -13.85 7.08
C ASP A 127 -5.95 -12.34 7.25
N ALA A 128 -5.39 -11.68 6.23
CA ALA A 128 -5.25 -10.22 6.23
C ALA A 128 -6.62 -9.52 6.21
N LEU A 129 -7.56 -10.03 5.41
CA LEU A 129 -8.89 -9.44 5.26
C LEU A 129 -9.79 -9.68 6.48
N GLU A 130 -9.71 -10.85 7.12
CA GLU A 130 -10.42 -11.12 8.38
C GLU A 130 -9.95 -10.21 9.51
N ARG A 131 -8.64 -9.97 9.61
CA ARG A 131 -8.11 -9.01 10.59
C ARG A 131 -8.59 -7.60 10.30
N HIS A 132 -8.67 -7.20 9.04
CA HIS A 132 -9.25 -5.91 8.66
C HIS A 132 -10.72 -5.81 9.07
N ALA A 133 -11.51 -6.86 8.81
CA ALA A 133 -12.92 -6.94 9.19
C ALA A 133 -13.10 -6.88 10.71
N ALA A 134 -12.29 -7.60 11.48
CA ALA A 134 -12.34 -7.60 12.94
C ALA A 134 -12.07 -6.21 13.53
N VAL A 135 -11.06 -5.50 12.99
CA VAL A 135 -10.75 -4.11 13.39
C VAL A 135 -11.91 -3.16 13.04
N ALA A 136 -12.49 -3.31 11.84
CA ALA A 136 -13.62 -2.49 11.41
C ALA A 136 -14.87 -2.73 12.27
N ALA A 137 -15.15 -3.98 12.65
CA ALA A 137 -16.26 -4.33 13.54
C ALA A 137 -16.08 -3.75 14.94
N GLY A 138 -14.86 -3.78 15.49
CA GLY A 138 -14.56 -3.17 16.79
C GLY A 138 -14.62 -1.63 16.79
N SER A 139 -14.50 -1.01 15.62
CA SER A 139 -14.50 0.45 15.45
C SER A 139 -15.89 1.03 15.12
N ASN A 140 -16.90 0.20 14.84
CA ASN A 140 -18.22 0.64 14.41
C ASN A 140 -19.23 0.61 15.59
N PRO A 141 -19.65 1.76 16.15
CA PRO A 141 -20.51 1.82 17.33
C PRO A 141 -21.94 1.32 17.08
N GLU A 142 -22.39 1.24 15.83
CA GLU A 142 -23.77 0.83 15.48
C GLU A 142 -24.02 -0.70 15.59
N MET A 143 -22.99 -1.54 15.70
CA MET A 143 -23.16 -2.99 15.87
C MET A 143 -23.24 -3.46 17.34
N LYS A 144 -23.10 -2.56 18.32
CA LYS A 144 -23.22 -2.93 19.75
C LYS A 144 -24.66 -3.11 20.23
N GLU A 145 -25.68 -2.68 19.50
CA GLU A 145 -27.07 -2.69 19.96
C GLU A 145 -27.92 -3.91 19.52
N VAL A 146 -27.38 -4.89 18.79
CA VAL A 146 -28.20 -6.02 18.26
C VAL A 146 -28.07 -7.29 19.13
N THR A 147 -27.59 -7.19 20.37
CA THR A 147 -27.47 -8.33 21.29
C THR A 147 -27.90 -8.02 22.73
N GLU A 148 -29.06 -7.36 22.90
CA GLU A 148 -29.85 -7.44 24.13
C GLU A 148 -31.20 -8.12 23.88
#